data_AF-A0A7W5FIQ4-F1
#
_entry.id   AF-A0A7W5FIQ4-F1
#
_cell.length_a   1.000
_cell.length_b   1.000
_cell.length_c   1.000
_cell.angle_alpha   90.00
_cell.angle_beta   90.00
_cell.angle_gamma   90.00
#
_symmetry.space_group_name_H-M   'P 1'
#
loop_
_entity.id
_entity.type
_entity.pdbx_description
1 polymer ?
#
loop_
_entity_poly.entity_id
_entity_poly.type
_entity_poly.pdbx_seq_one_letter_code
_entity_poly.pdbx_strand_id
1 'polypeptide(L)' 'MADAPITGLVVRILLRVRRFFCDNPECRSKTFVEQVDGLTRRWSRMSEELRQMLTAIAYSHALPRCTTTAPFRQADI' A
#
# COMPACT_ATOMS: atom_id res chain seq x y z
N MET A 1 -6.45 -6.14 9.48
CA MET A 1 -6.57 -5.53 8.14
C MET A 1 -7.90 -4.79 8.16
N ALA A 2 -7.92 -3.50 7.81
CA ALA A 2 -9.13 -2.69 7.84
C ALA A 2 -9.49 -2.24 6.41
N ASP A 3 -10.76 -2.40 6.04
CA ASP A 3 -11.25 -2.21 4.68
C ASP A 3 -12.30 -1.11 4.58
N ALA A 4 -12.36 -0.43 3.43
CA ALA A 4 -13.36 0.59 3.17
C ALA A 4 -14.73 -0.05 2.88
N PRO A 5 -15.84 0.53 3.35
CA PRO A 5 -17.17 0.11 2.93
C PRO A 5 -17.40 0.59 1.48
N ILE A 6 -17.46 -0.34 0.52
CA ILE A 6 -17.78 -0.01 -0.88
C ILE A 6 -19.30 0.02 -1.09
N THR A 7 -20.05 -0.85 -0.40
CA THR A 7 -21.53 -0.93 -0.44
C THR A 7 -22.14 -1.48 0.86
N GLY A 8 -21.36 -1.58 1.95
CA GLY A 8 -21.74 -2.31 3.16
C GLY A 8 -21.65 -3.84 3.03
N LEU A 9 -21.23 -4.34 1.87
CA LEU A 9 -21.02 -5.78 1.62
C LEU A 9 -19.56 -6.16 1.83
N VAL A 10 -19.34 -7.34 2.42
CA VAL A 10 -18.00 -7.92 2.56
C VAL A 10 -17.60 -8.50 1.20
N VAL A 11 -16.57 -7.93 0.59
CA VAL A 11 -15.97 -8.41 -0.67
C VAL A 11 -14.60 -9.03 -0.41
N ARG A 12 -14.23 -10.05 -1.18
CA ARG A 12 -12.91 -10.69 -1.10
C ARG A 12 -12.15 -10.44 -2.41
N ILE A 13 -11.02 -9.75 -2.31
CA ILE A 13 -10.13 -9.50 -3.44
C ILE A 13 -9.05 -10.58 -3.45
N LEU A 14 -8.95 -11.33 -4.54
CA LEU A 14 -7.90 -12.34 -4.76
C LEU A 14 -6.89 -11.78 -5.75
N LEU A 15 -5.63 -11.62 -5.30
CA LEU A 15 -4.55 -11.05 -6.09
C LEU A 15 -3.50 -12.10 -6.39
N ARG A 16 -3.04 -12.15 -7.64
CA ARG A 16 -1.86 -12.93 -8.05
C ARG A 16 -0.74 -11.96 -8.36
N VAL A 17 0.24 -11.90 -7.48
CA VAL A 17 1.36 -10.96 -7.51
C VAL A 17 2.68 -11.69 -7.72
N ARG A 18 3.65 -11.02 -8.35
CA ARG A 18 5.00 -11.59 -8.50
C ARG A 18 5.78 -11.48 -7.19
N ARG A 19 6.59 -12.50 -6.92
CA ARG A 19 7.53 -12.53 -5.79
C ARG A 19 8.94 -12.36 -6.35
N PHE A 20 9.66 -11.36 -5.89
CA PHE A 20 11.05 -11.08 -6.26
C PHE A 20 11.98 -11.52 -5.12
N PHE A 21 13.19 -11.95 -5.47
CA PHE A 21 14.23 -12.34 -4.51
C PHE A 21 15.45 -11.45 -4.68
N CYS A 22 16.13 -11.15 -3.57
CA CYS A 22 17.40 -10.44 -3.58
C CYS A 22 18.49 -11.41 -3.18
N ASP A 23 19.47 -11.61 -4.07
CA ASP A 23 20.56 -12.58 -3.89
C ASP A 23 21.76 -12.00 -3.13
N ASN A 24 21.70 -10.72 -2.74
CA ASN A 24 22.74 -10.09 -1.94
C ASN A 24 22.76 -10.67 -0.51
N PRO A 25 23.87 -11.31 -0.07
CA PRO A 25 23.95 -11.94 1.25
C PRO A 25 23.81 -10.94 2.41
N GLU A 26 24.19 -9.67 2.21
CA GLU A 26 24.11 -8.60 3.20
C GLU A 26 22.69 -7.99 3.31
N CYS A 27 21.76 -8.35 2.41
CA CYS A 27 20.43 -7.76 2.37
C CYS A 27 19.49 -8.39 3.41
N ARG A 28 19.02 -7.58 4.36
CA ARG A 28 18.08 -8.00 5.41
C ARG A 28 16.69 -8.40 4.89
N SER A 29 16.28 -7.92 3.71
CA SER A 29 15.03 -8.32 3.04
C SER A 29 15.34 -9.14 1.80
N LYS A 30 15.26 -10.46 1.91
CA LYS A 30 15.55 -11.40 0.81
C LYS A 30 14.38 -11.66 -0.13
N THR A 31 13.18 -11.26 0.27
CA THR A 31 11.96 -11.46 -0.51
C THR A 31 11.19 -10.15 -0.58
N PHE A 32 10.78 -9.81 -1.80
CA PHE A 32 9.87 -8.72 -2.09
C PHE A 32 8.64 -9.28 -2.83
N VAL A 33 7.52 -8.60 -2.67
CA VAL A 33 6.29 -8.92 -3.39
C VAL A 33 5.90 -7.68 -4.18
N GLU A 34 5.54 -7.86 -5.44
CA GLU A 34 5.01 -6.82 -6.31
C GLU A 34 3.91 -6.05 -5.58
N GLN A 35 4.01 -4.71 -5.61
CA GLN A 35 2.96 -3.84 -5.09
C GLN A 35 2.11 -3.40 -6.29
N VAL A 36 0.87 -3.88 -6.35
CA VAL A 36 -0.13 -3.42 -7.31
C VAL A 36 -0.59 -2.03 -6.90
N ASP A 37 -0.35 -1.06 -7.78
CA ASP A 37 -0.73 0.33 -7.55
C ASP A 37 -2.25 0.46 -7.31
N GLY A 38 -2.63 1.34 -6.39
CA GLY A 38 -4.03 1.50 -5.98
C GLY A 38 -4.61 0.37 -5.11
N LEU A 39 -3.93 -0.77 -4.92
CA LEU A 39 -4.45 -1.90 -4.13
C LEU A 39 -3.55 -2.32 -2.97
N THR A 40 -2.24 -2.21 -3.12
CA THR A 40 -1.28 -2.70 -2.12
C THR A 40 -0.17 -1.70 -1.87
N ARG A 41 0.20 -1.53 -0.60
CA ARG A 41 1.32 -0.71 -0.17
C ARG A 41 2.15 -1.47 0.85
N ARG A 42 3.48 -1.35 0.76
CA ARG A 42 4.42 -2.01 1.66
C ARG A 42 4.08 -1.69 3.13
N TRP A 43 3.99 -2.72 3.96
CA TRP A 43 3.64 -2.65 5.39
C TRP A 43 2.28 -2.03 5.72
N SER A 44 1.39 -1.86 4.74
CA SER A 44 0.05 -1.38 5.04
C SER A 44 -0.73 -2.38 5.87
N ARG A 45 -1.48 -1.86 6.85
CA ARG A 45 -2.47 -2.63 7.62
C ARG A 45 -3.91 -2.26 7.25
N MET A 46 -4.07 -1.36 6.29
CA MET A 46 -5.34 -0.84 5.76
C MET A 46 -5.36 -0.98 4.24
N SER A 47 -6.54 -1.21 3.68
CA SER A 47 -6.77 -1.07 2.24
C SER A 47 -6.43 0.35 1.77
N GLU A 48 -6.01 0.46 0.51
CA GLU A 48 -5.64 1.74 -0.08
C GLU A 48 -6.89 2.63 -0.21
N GLU A 49 -8.05 2.04 -0.49
CA GLU A 49 -9.35 2.71 -0.51
C GLU A 49 -9.69 3.32 0.86
N LEU A 50 -9.52 2.56 1.96
CA LEU A 50 -9.78 3.08 3.31
C LEU A 50 -8.83 4.23 3.66
N ARG A 51 -7.56 4.11 3.28
CA ARG A 51 -6.56 5.16 3.48
C ARG A 51 -6.98 6.44 2.76
N GLN A 52 -7.42 6.34 1.51
CA GLN A 52 -7.87 7.48 0.72
C GLN A 52 -9.10 8.16 1.33
N MET A 53 -10.10 7.39 1.78
CA MET A 53 -11.28 7.92 2.47
C MET A 53 -10.90 8.68 3.75
N LEU A 54 -10.09 8.05 4.61
CA LEU A 54 -9.61 8.70 5.85
C LEU A 54 -8.79 9.96 5.56
N THR A 55 -8.00 9.93 4.49
CA THR A 55 -7.22 11.08 4.04
C THR A 55 -8.13 12.20 3.55
N ALA A 56 -9.20 11.90 2.81
CA ALA A 56 -10.19 12.88 2.34
C ALA A 56 -10.94 13.54 3.51
N ILE A 57 -11.33 12.75 4.52
CA ILE A 57 -11.94 13.25 5.76
C ILE A 57 -10.96 14.12 6.53
N ALA A 58 -9.69 13.72 6.64
CA ALA A 58 -8.67 14.55 7.30
C ALA A 58 -8.48 15.89 6.58
N TYR A 59 -8.46 15.88 5.24
CA TYR A 59 -8.38 17.10 4.44
C TYR A 59 -9.60 18.02 4.62
N SER A 60 -10.80 17.47 4.80
CA SER A 60 -12.00 18.28 5.05
C SER A 60 -12.02 18.92 6.43
N HIS A 61 -11.25 18.39 7.40
CA HIS A 61 -11.30 18.80 8.81
C HIS A 61 -10.09 19.62 9.35
N ALA A 62 -8.87 19.61 8.76
CA ALA A 62 -7.83 20.68 8.79
C ALA A 62 -6.34 20.23 8.56
N LEU A 63 -5.62 20.97 7.67
CA LEU A 63 -4.16 21.35 7.51
C LEU A 63 -2.96 20.38 7.76
N PRO A 64 -1.73 20.82 7.39
CA PRO A 64 -1.04 20.64 6.12
C PRO A 64 -0.42 19.24 5.95
N ARG A 65 -0.17 18.88 4.69
CA ARG A 65 0.41 17.61 4.25
C ARG A 65 1.60 17.16 5.11
N CYS A 66 1.45 16.07 5.84
CA CYS A 66 2.58 15.21 6.13
C CYS A 66 2.80 14.34 4.87
N THR A 67 3.43 14.91 3.84
CA THR A 67 3.80 14.19 2.61
C THR A 67 4.95 13.23 2.91
N THR A 68 4.67 12.13 3.60
CA THR A 68 5.47 10.90 3.45
C THR A 68 4.91 10.12 2.26
N THR A 69 4.92 10.75 1.10
CA THR A 69 5.06 10.06 -0.18
C THR A 69 6.55 10.12 -0.51
N ALA A 70 7.33 9.24 0.10
CA ALA A 70 8.61 8.88 -0.50
C ALA A 70 8.25 8.25 -1.86
N PRO A 71 8.63 8.85 -3.00
CA PRO A 71 8.49 8.16 -4.27
C PRO A 71 9.34 6.90 -4.15
N PHE A 72 8.70 5.76 -4.39
CA PHE A 72 9.44 4.53 -4.65
C PHE A 72 10.17 4.80 -5.96
N ARG A 73 11.47 5.15 -5.88
CA ARG A 73 12.37 5.02 -7.02
C ARG A 73 12.26 3.56 -7.41
N GLN A 74 11.76 3.26 -8.61
CA GLN A 74 12.08 2.01 -9.27
C GLN A 74 13.61 1.88 -9.17
N ALA A 75 14.08 1.02 -8.26
CA ALA A 75 15.39 0.45 -8.42
C ALA A 75 15.17 -0.60 -9.51
N ASP A 76 15.57 -0.22 -10.73
CA ASP A 76 15.79 -1.16 -11.80
C ASP A 76 16.57 -2.37 -11.26
N ILE A 77 16.16 -3.55 -11.72
CA ILE A 77 16.86 -4.81 -11.54
C ILE A 77 18.26 -4.69 -12.16
#